data_AF-A0A1Q5NZR1-F1
#
_entry.id   AF-A0A1Q5NZR1-F1
#
_cell.length_a   1.000
_cell.length_b   1.000
_cell.length_c   1.000
_cell.angle_alpha   90.00
_cell.angle_beta   90.00
_cell.angle_gamma   90.00
#
_symmetry.space_group_name_H-M   'P 1'
#
loop_
_entity.id
_entity.type
_entity.pdbx_description
1 polymer ?
#
loop_
_entity_poly.entity_id
_entity_poly.type
_entity_poly.pdbx_seq_one_letter_code
_entity_poly.pdbx_strand_id
1 'polypeptide(L)'
;MQRDPKTGRFLPGNQVAAGNRGNQKPKWGNKNAVKHGFYQTFIVPKMQSDGSLHLYKKGVDIVAIQPEGYRLEEDGSISIRDDVAAVLDEMGFVLERRTCKNL
;
A
#
# COMPACT_ATOMS: atom_id res chain seq x y z
N MET A 1 28.43 -5.82 6.36
CA MET A 1 28.19 -5.43 4.95
C MET A 1 29.12 -4.28 4.61
N GLN A 2 30.30 -4.55 4.05
CA GLN A 2 31.34 -3.54 3.87
C GLN A 2 31.22 -2.85 2.50
N ARG A 3 31.08 -1.52 2.52
CA ARG A 3 31.13 -0.64 1.36
C ARG A 3 32.42 0.16 1.41
N ASP A 4 32.90 0.57 0.25
CA ASP A 4 33.99 1.53 0.13
C ASP A 4 33.52 2.87 0.72
N PRO A 5 34.17 3.40 1.78
CA PRO A 5 33.71 4.59 2.49
C PRO A 5 33.90 5.89 1.69
N LYS A 6 34.70 5.88 0.62
CA LYS A 6 35.00 7.05 -0.21
C LYS A 6 34.05 7.17 -1.40
N THR A 7 33.62 6.05 -1.96
CA THR A 7 32.80 5.98 -3.18
C THR A 7 31.41 5.40 -2.95
N GLY A 8 31.16 4.78 -1.79
CA GLY A 8 29.91 4.10 -1.44
C GLY A 8 29.67 2.79 -2.21
N ARG A 9 30.61 2.39 -3.07
CA ARG A 9 30.52 1.18 -3.90
C ARG A 9 30.72 -0.08 -3.06
N PHE A 10 30.16 -1.19 -3.53
CA PHE A 10 30.45 -2.49 -2.93
C PHE A 10 31.89 -2.91 -3.27
N LEU A 11 32.58 -3.49 -2.29
CA LEU A 11 33.90 -4.07 -2.52
C LEU A 11 33.81 -5.25 -3.51
N PRO A 12 34.87 -5.51 -4.31
CA PRO A 12 34.92 -6.68 -5.20
C PRO A 12 34.61 -7.97 -4.42
N GLY A 13 33.68 -8.78 -4.91
CA GLY A 13 33.17 -9.97 -4.21
C GLY A 13 31.81 -9.77 -3.52
N ASN A 14 31.43 -8.53 -3.19
CA ASN A 14 30.10 -8.17 -2.68
C ASN A 14 29.17 -7.69 -3.80
N GLN A 15 29.24 -8.32 -4.98
CA GLN A 15 28.47 -7.86 -6.13
C GLN A 15 26.97 -8.07 -5.89
N VAL A 16 26.29 -6.93 -5.96
CA VAL A 16 24.85 -6.81 -6.05
C VAL A 16 24.34 -7.65 -7.23
N ALA A 17 23.46 -8.63 -6.97
CA ALA A 17 22.81 -9.43 -7.99
C ALA A 17 22.33 -8.57 -9.17
N ALA A 18 22.41 -9.08 -10.40
CA ALA A 18 22.21 -8.31 -11.64
C ALA A 18 20.94 -7.44 -11.65
N GLY A 19 19.87 -7.83 -10.94
CA GLY A 19 18.63 -7.06 -10.80
C GLY A 19 18.72 -5.75 -9.97
N ASN A 20 19.76 -5.56 -9.15
CA ASN A 20 19.92 -4.36 -8.32
C ASN A 20 20.96 -3.37 -8.87
N ARG A 21 21.47 -3.58 -10.10
CA ARG A 21 22.44 -2.69 -10.76
C ARG A 21 21.94 -1.25 -10.92
N GLY A 22 20.62 -1.06 -11.03
CA GLY A 22 19.97 0.25 -11.11
C GLY A 22 19.72 0.94 -9.75
N ASN A 23 19.92 0.24 -8.63
CA ASN A 23 19.59 0.70 -7.29
C ASN A 23 20.81 1.32 -6.57
N GLN A 24 21.64 2.05 -7.32
CA GLN A 24 22.88 2.67 -6.84
C GLN A 24 22.68 4.04 -6.19
N LYS A 25 21.47 4.61 -6.29
CA LYS A 25 21.14 5.88 -5.64
C LYS A 25 20.54 5.62 -4.24
N PRO A 26 20.73 6.52 -3.27
CA PRO A 26 20.03 6.44 -1.98
C PRO A 26 18.53 6.28 -2.21
N LYS A 27 17.83 5.62 -1.29
CA LYS A 27 16.40 5.23 -1.35
C LYS A 27 15.47 6.36 -1.85
N TRP A 28 15.87 7.62 -1.65
CA TRP A 28 15.16 8.85 -2.03
C TRP A 28 15.39 9.33 -3.49
N GLY A 29 16.31 8.71 -4.24
CA GLY A 29 16.66 9.07 -5.62
C GLY A 29 16.35 8.00 -6.66
N ASN A 30 15.65 6.93 -6.26
CA ASN A 30 15.28 5.84 -7.16
C ASN A 30 14.01 6.20 -7.96
N LYS A 31 14.22 6.82 -9.13
CA LYS A 31 13.15 7.15 -10.08
C LYS A 31 12.37 5.92 -10.58
N ASN A 32 12.98 4.73 -10.59
CA ASN A 32 12.27 3.50 -10.95
C ASN A 32 11.28 3.09 -9.86
N ALA A 33 11.63 3.23 -8.58
CA ALA A 33 10.68 2.99 -7.49
C ALA A 33 9.47 3.92 -7.64
N VAL A 34 9.70 5.21 -7.89
CA VAL A 34 8.63 6.19 -8.15
C VAL A 34 7.77 5.80 -9.36
N LYS A 35 8.40 5.43 -10.48
CA LYS A 35 7.72 4.97 -11.70
C LYS A 35 6.88 3.71 -11.48
N HIS A 36 7.27 2.85 -10.54
CA HIS A 36 6.58 1.61 -10.19
C HIS A 36 5.74 1.76 -8.91
N GLY A 37 5.26 2.97 -8.60
CA GLY A 37 4.23 3.16 -7.58
C GLY A 37 4.76 3.35 -6.16
N PHE A 38 6.03 3.71 -5.96
CA PHE A 38 6.54 4.02 -4.61
C PHE A 38 5.78 5.16 -3.91
N TYR A 39 5.10 6.03 -4.66
CA TYR A 39 4.15 7.02 -4.13
C TYR A 39 2.68 6.66 -4.35
N GLN A 40 2.36 5.60 -5.08
CA GLN A 40 0.99 5.10 -5.13
C GLN A 40 0.68 4.47 -3.79
N THR A 41 -0.29 5.08 -3.12
CA THR A 41 -0.76 4.61 -1.82
C THR A 41 -1.79 3.52 -2.12
N PHE A 42 -1.32 2.32 -2.45
CA PHE A 42 -2.21 1.19 -2.66
C PHE A 42 -2.93 0.89 -1.36
N ILE A 43 -4.27 0.89 -1.41
CA ILE A 43 -5.09 0.37 -0.33
C ILE A 43 -5.20 -1.13 -0.58
N VAL A 44 -4.67 -1.93 0.34
CA VAL A 44 -4.81 -3.39 0.27
C VAL A 44 -5.85 -3.82 1.31
N PRO A 45 -7.05 -4.25 0.90
CA PRO A 45 -8.00 -4.88 1.81
C PRO A 45 -7.56 -6.30 2.12
N LYS A 46 -7.53 -6.67 3.40
CA LYS A 46 -7.26 -8.04 3.86
C LYS A 46 -8.28 -8.45 4.91
N MET A 47 -9.02 -9.51 4.61
CA MET A 47 -9.94 -10.12 5.56
C MET A 47 -9.17 -10.98 6.56
N GLN A 48 -9.52 -10.87 7.83
CA GLN A 48 -8.97 -11.68 8.92
C GLN A 48 -9.89 -12.85 9.25
N SER A 49 -9.37 -13.81 10.02
CA SER A 49 -10.13 -14.99 10.45
C SER A 49 -11.29 -14.67 11.39
N ASP A 50 -11.25 -13.53 12.07
CA ASP A 50 -12.34 -13.04 12.92
C ASP A 50 -13.43 -12.27 12.14
N GLY A 51 -13.28 -12.18 10.81
CA GLY A 51 -14.20 -11.44 9.94
C GLY A 51 -13.94 -9.94 9.88
N SER A 52 -12.90 -9.42 10.53
CA SER A 52 -12.53 -8.02 10.39
C SER A 52 -11.85 -7.75 9.04
N LEU A 53 -12.05 -6.55 8.50
CA LEU A 53 -11.41 -6.07 7.29
C LEU A 53 -10.30 -5.10 7.64
N HIS A 54 -9.06 -5.49 7.33
CA HIS A 54 -7.89 -4.64 7.51
C HIS A 54 -7.57 -3.90 6.22
N LEU A 55 -7.58 -2.57 6.27
CA LEU A 55 -7.12 -1.70 5.20
C LEU A 55 -5.69 -1.24 5.47
N TYR A 56 -4.79 -1.57 4.56
CA TYR A 56 -3.40 -1.14 4.62
C TYR A 56 -3.21 0.06 3.72
N LYS A 57 -2.81 1.20 4.30
CA LYS A 57 -2.45 2.41 3.56
C LYS A 57 -1.08 2.90 4.00
N LYS A 58 -0.18 3.09 3.04
CA LYS A 58 1.18 3.58 3.32
C LYS A 58 1.11 4.96 4.02
N GLY A 59 1.63 5.03 5.24
CA GLY A 59 1.68 6.27 6.04
C GLY A 59 0.50 6.52 6.97
N VAL A 60 -0.51 5.64 6.99
CA VAL A 60 -1.72 5.77 7.84
C VAL A 60 -1.87 4.56 8.79
N ASP A 61 -0.84 3.71 8.89
CA ASP A 61 -0.90 2.42 9.60
C ASP A 61 -2.12 1.57 9.16
N ILE A 62 -2.45 0.53 9.92
CA ILE A 62 -3.51 -0.44 9.59
C ILE A 62 -4.82 0.06 10.19
N VAL A 63 -5.87 0.17 9.36
CA VAL A 63 -7.24 0.41 9.85
C VAL A 63 -7.99 -0.90 9.88
N ALA A 64 -8.52 -1.27 11.04
CA ALA A 64 -9.35 -2.46 11.21
C ALA A 64 -10.84 -2.05 11.24
N ILE A 65 -11.62 -2.61 10.32
CA ILE A 65 -13.06 -2.41 10.22
C ILE A 65 -13.74 -3.69 10.70
N GLN A 66 -14.65 -3.56 11.67
CA GLN A 66 -15.42 -4.69 12.19
C GLN A 66 -16.39 -5.23 11.11
N PRO A 67 -16.81 -6.51 11.19
CA PRO A 67 -17.68 -7.13 10.20
C PRO A 67 -18.96 -6.33 9.88
N GLU A 68 -19.49 -5.58 10.85
CA GLU A 68 -20.71 -4.78 10.71
C GLU A 68 -20.49 -3.46 9.93
N GLY A 69 -19.22 -3.08 9.71
CA GLY A 69 -18.81 -1.86 9.04
C GLY A 69 -18.59 -2.00 7.54
N TYR A 70 -18.68 -3.22 7.00
CA TYR A 70 -18.52 -3.47 5.57
C TYR A 70 -19.41 -4.63 5.08
N ARG A 71 -19.55 -4.74 3.77
CA ARG A 71 -20.21 -5.86 3.08
C ARG A 71 -19.37 -6.30 1.89
N LEU A 72 -19.21 -7.61 1.72
CA LEU A 72 -18.69 -8.18 0.50
C LEU A 72 -19.85 -8.36 -0.49
N GLU A 73 -19.73 -7.78 -1.68
CA GLU A 73 -20.70 -7.91 -2.75
C GLU A 73 -20.41 -9.15 -3.61
N GLU A 74 -21.39 -9.58 -4.39
CA GLU A 74 -21.26 -10.76 -5.27
C GLU A 74 -20.18 -10.61 -6.35
N ASP A 75 -19.91 -9.36 -6.78
CA ASP A 75 -18.86 -9.03 -7.75
C ASP A 75 -17.44 -9.02 -7.14
N GLY A 76 -17.32 -9.34 -5.84
CA GLY A 76 -16.07 -9.30 -5.09
C GLY A 76 -15.65 -7.89 -4.65
N SER A 77 -16.47 -6.86 -4.90
CA SER A 77 -16.25 -5.53 -4.34
C SER A 77 -16.62 -5.46 -2.86
N ILE A 78 -16.10 -4.46 -2.17
CA ILE A 78 -16.36 -4.23 -0.75
C ILE A 78 -17.08 -2.90 -0.60
N SER A 79 -18.32 -2.94 -0.12
CA SER A 79 -19.09 -1.76 0.26
C SER A 79 -18.79 -1.42 1.72
N ILE A 80 -18.42 -0.17 2.00
CA ILE A 80 -18.16 0.32 3.36
C ILE A 80 -19.39 1.10 3.84
N ARG A 81 -19.78 0.91 5.10
CA ARG A 81 -20.89 1.64 5.72
C ARG A 81 -20.57 3.14 5.80
N ASP A 82 -21.57 3.99 5.59
CA ASP A 82 -21.37 5.45 5.41
C ASP A 82 -20.64 6.14 6.58
N ASP A 83 -20.92 5.74 7.82
CA ASP A 83 -20.26 6.26 9.01
C ASP A 83 -18.77 5.89 9.06
N VAL A 84 -18.44 4.65 8.70
CA VAL A 84 -17.04 4.18 8.58
C VAL A 84 -16.36 4.85 7.40
N ALA A 85 -17.07 5.02 6.27
CA ALA A 85 -16.56 5.67 5.07
C ALA A 85 -16.16 7.13 5.34
N ALA A 86 -16.93 7.86 6.15
CA ALA A 86 -16.60 9.23 6.55
C ALA A 86 -15.28 9.29 7.34
N VAL A 87 -15.07 8.39 8.30
CA VAL A 87 -13.81 8.30 9.06
C VAL A 87 -12.63 7.96 8.13
N LEU A 88 -12.84 7.03 7.20
CA LEU A 88 -11.81 6.66 6.22
C LEU A 88 -11.43 7.85 5.30
N ASP A 89 -12.40 8.67 4.91
CA ASP A 89 -12.16 9.88 4.11
C ASP A 89 -11.32 10.91 4.89
N GLU A 90 -11.61 11.11 6.19
CA GLU A 90 -10.77 11.93 7.08
C GLU A 90 -9.34 11.39 7.21
N MET A 91 -9.17 10.07 7.19
CA MET A 91 -7.87 9.38 7.15
C MET A 91 -7.23 9.40 5.74
N GLY A 92 -7.88 10.06 4.77
CA GLY A 92 -7.44 10.26 3.40
C GLY A 92 -7.50 9.00 2.54
N PHE A 93 -8.35 8.04 2.87
CA PHE A 93 -8.68 6.94 1.96
C PHE A 93 -9.61 7.45 0.88
N VAL A 94 -9.25 7.21 -0.38
CA VAL A 94 -10.12 7.56 -1.51
C VAL A 94 -11.06 6.40 -1.77
N LEU A 95 -12.35 6.61 -1.50
CA LEU A 95 -13.41 5.62 -1.72
C LEU A 95 -14.24 6.00 -2.95
N GLU A 96 -14.63 5.00 -3.74
CA GLU A 96 -15.56 5.20 -4.85
C GLU A 96 -17.00 5.21 -4.35
N ARG A 97 -17.77 6.27 -4.63
CA ARG A 97 -19.21 6.27 -4.36
C ARG A 97 -19.94 5.52 -5.46
N ARG A 98 -20.46 4.34 -5.14
CA ARG A 98 -21.44 3.66 -5.99
C ARG A 98 -22.82 4.23 -5.72
N THR A 99 -23.36 5.00 -6.65
CA THR A 99 -24.80 5.28 -6.67
C THR A 99 -25.50 4.00 -7.08
N CYS A 100 -26.08 3.26 -6.12
CA CYS A 100 -26.98 2.17 -6.43
C CYS A 100 -28.16 2.75 -7.22
N LYS A 101 -28.18 2.56 -8.54
CA LYS A 101 -29.40 2.74 -9.31
C LYS A 101 -30.32 1.61 -8.87
N ASN A 102 -31.30 1.92 -8.05
CA ASN A 102 -32.42 1.03 -7.81
C ASN A 102 -32.98 0.62 -9.17
N LEU A 103 -33.01 -0.69 -9.44
CA LEU A 103 -33.69 -1.29 -10.59
C LEU A 103 -35.18 -0.98 -10.56
#